data_AF-A0A096BHG9-F1
#
_entry.id   AF-A0A096BHG9-F1
#
_cell.length_a   1.000
_cell.length_b   1.000
_cell.length_c   1.000
_cell.angle_alpha   90.00
_cell.angle_beta   90.00
_cell.angle_gamma   90.00
#
_symmetry.space_group_name_H-M   'P 1'
#
loop_
_entity.id
_entity.type
_entity.pdbx_description
1 polymer ?
#
loop_
_entity_poly.entity_id
_entity_poly.type
_entity_poly.pdbx_seq_one_letter_code
_entity_poly.pdbx_strand_id
1 'polypeptide(L)'
;MTTSSDHVAKLIASPKYQELVQKRNRINNTFFLIMLLVYAGFIFLVAFAPGLMEQPIGNMTMSIGVALGTLVLISASIMIIVYTIVCNKTIDPLLAEVLKEVQ
;
A
#
# COMPACT_ATOMS: atom_id res chain seq x y z
N MET A 1 -9.07 -19.72 -33.80
CA MET A 1 -8.82 -19.72 -32.33
C MET A 1 -8.05 -18.45 -31.94
N THR A 2 -8.61 -17.25 -32.12
CA THR A 2 -7.91 -15.97 -31.86
C THR A 2 -8.75 -14.91 -31.13
N THR A 3 -9.95 -15.23 -30.67
CA THR A 3 -10.95 -14.24 -30.23
C THR A 3 -10.80 -13.69 -28.80
N SER A 4 -9.65 -13.91 -28.14
CA SER A 4 -9.38 -13.32 -26.81
C SER A 4 -8.35 -12.21 -26.86
N SER A 5 -7.24 -12.39 -27.59
CA SER A 5 -6.13 -11.43 -27.63
C SER A 5 -6.50 -10.11 -28.34
N ASP A 6 -7.31 -10.15 -29.40
CA ASP A 6 -7.71 -8.94 -30.14
C ASP A 6 -8.66 -8.04 -29.33
N HIS A 7 -9.54 -8.64 -28.51
CA HIS A 7 -10.40 -7.91 -27.59
C HIS A 7 -9.62 -7.29 -26.43
N VAL A 8 -8.64 -8.02 -25.88
CA VAL A 8 -7.73 -7.52 -24.84
C VAL A 8 -6.85 -6.39 -25.38
N ALA A 9 -6.35 -6.49 -26.61
CA ALA A 9 -5.55 -5.43 -27.25
C ALA A 9 -6.37 -4.15 -27.48
N LYS A 10 -7.63 -4.27 -27.90
CA LYS A 10 -8.56 -3.14 -28.02
C LYS A 10 -8.91 -2.51 -26.67
N LEU A 11 -9.07 -3.32 -25.62
CA LEU A 11 -9.30 -2.85 -24.25
C LEU A 11 -8.10 -2.08 -23.71
N ILE A 12 -6.88 -2.59 -23.91
CA ILE A 12 -5.63 -1.92 -23.45
C ILE A 12 -5.38 -0.61 -24.21
N ALA A 13 -5.80 -0.55 -25.49
CA ALA A 13 -5.72 0.66 -26.31
C ALA A 13 -6.81 1.70 -25.99
N SER A 14 -7.84 1.34 -25.20
CA SER A 14 -8.88 2.28 -24.79
C SER A 14 -8.31 3.35 -23.85
N PRO A 15 -8.57 4.65 -24.10
CA PRO A 15 -8.12 5.74 -23.24
C PRO A 15 -8.64 5.61 -21.80
N LYS A 16 -9.83 5.00 -21.60
CA LYS A 16 -10.36 4.71 -20.26
C LYS A 16 -9.51 3.69 -19.49
N TYR A 17 -8.98 2.68 -20.16
CA TYR A 17 -8.11 1.69 -19.53
C TYR A 17 -6.77 2.30 -19.12
N GLN A 18 -6.23 3.22 -19.92
CA GLN A 18 -5.02 3.96 -19.54
C GLN A 18 -5.24 4.91 -18.36
N GLU A 19 -6.37 5.61 -18.28
CA GLU A 19 -6.72 6.40 -17.08
C GLU A 19 -6.83 5.53 -15.82
N LEU A 20 -7.41 4.35 -15.96
CA LEU A 20 -7.51 3.30 -14.94
C LEU A 20 -6.13 2.89 -14.41
N VAL A 21 -5.22 2.57 -15.33
CA VAL A 21 -3.85 2.17 -15.00
C VAL A 21 -3.12 3.33 -14.33
N GLN A 22 -3.26 4.56 -14.82
CA GLN A 22 -2.61 5.74 -14.22
C GLN A 22 -3.12 6.04 -12.80
N LYS A 23 -4.44 5.95 -12.56
CA LYS A 23 -5.03 6.10 -11.22
C LYS A 23 -4.53 5.01 -10.27
N ARG A 24 -4.52 3.75 -10.72
CA ARG A 24 -3.99 2.63 -9.93
C ARG A 24 -2.52 2.84 -9.58
N ASN A 25 -1.73 3.28 -10.57
CA ASN A 25 -0.29 3.47 -10.38
C ASN A 25 0.00 4.62 -9.41
N ARG A 26 -0.78 5.71 -9.45
CA ARG A 26 -0.64 6.83 -8.51
C ARG A 26 -0.98 6.43 -7.07
N ILE A 27 -2.02 5.61 -6.89
CA ILE A 27 -2.38 5.06 -5.57
C ILE A 27 -1.28 4.12 -5.06
N ASN A 28 -0.84 3.16 -5.88
CA ASN A 28 0.25 2.25 -5.52
C ASN A 28 1.55 2.99 -5.19
N ASN A 29 1.92 4.00 -5.98
CA ASN A 29 3.16 4.74 -5.77
C ASN A 29 3.11 5.55 -4.47
N THR A 30 1.96 6.13 -4.13
CA THR A 30 1.77 6.83 -2.86
C THR A 30 1.96 5.86 -1.69
N PHE A 31 1.35 4.68 -1.76
CA PHE A 31 1.49 3.66 -0.72
C PHE A 31 2.90 3.12 -0.58
N PHE A 32 3.57 2.85 -1.71
CA PHE A 32 4.97 2.47 -1.72
C PHE A 32 5.85 3.53 -1.05
N LEU A 33 5.63 4.82 -1.36
CA LEU A 33 6.40 5.90 -0.78
C LEU A 33 6.18 6.03 0.74
N ILE A 34 4.94 5.86 1.21
CA ILE A 34 4.65 5.93 2.65
C ILE A 34 5.24 4.71 3.37
N MET A 35 5.11 3.51 2.81
CA MET A 35 5.72 2.28 3.36
C MET A 35 7.24 2.43 3.45
N LEU A 36 7.87 3.00 2.40
CA LEU A 36 9.29 3.31 2.37
C LEU A 36 9.68 4.27 3.50
N LEU A 37 8.92 5.35 3.70
CA LEU A 37 9.15 6.33 4.76
C LEU A 37 9.03 5.72 6.17
N VAL A 38 7.97 4.95 6.42
CA VAL A 38 7.75 4.29 7.72
C VAL A 38 8.88 3.30 8.02
N TYR A 39 9.24 2.46 7.05
CA TYR A 39 10.26 1.44 7.22
C TYR A 39 11.66 2.06 7.35
N ALA A 40 11.99 3.05 6.51
CA ALA A 40 13.25 3.79 6.62
C ALA A 40 13.32 4.51 7.98
N GLY A 41 12.27 5.19 8.42
CA GLY A 41 12.21 5.85 9.73
C GLY A 41 12.43 4.88 10.89
N PHE A 42 11.82 3.69 10.83
CA PHE A 42 12.04 2.65 11.83
C PHE A 42 13.48 2.14 11.84
N ILE A 43 14.06 1.82 10.68
CA ILE A 43 15.46 1.39 10.57
C ILE A 43 16.41 2.47 11.08
N PHE A 44 16.17 3.74 10.77
CA PHE A 44 16.97 4.85 11.29
C PHE A 44 16.92 4.91 12.83
N LEU A 45 15.74 4.76 13.43
CA LEU A 45 15.61 4.69 14.89
C LEU A 45 16.37 3.50 15.48
N VAL A 46 16.29 2.32 14.86
CA VAL A 46 17.04 1.12 15.29
C VAL A 46 18.55 1.35 15.19
N ALA A 47 19.02 1.95 14.08
CA ALA A 47 20.43 2.08 13.77
C ALA A 47 21.13 3.17 14.59
N PHE A 48 20.48 4.31 14.82
CA PHE A 48 21.08 5.48 15.48
C PHE A 48 20.77 5.60 16.97
N ALA A 49 19.74 4.89 17.47
CA ALA A 49 19.34 4.95 18.87
C ALA A 49 19.17 3.56 19.53
N PRO A 50 20.14 2.63 19.42
CA PRO A 50 20.05 1.31 20.04
C PRO A 50 19.94 1.40 21.57
N GLY A 51 20.59 2.39 22.20
CA GLY A 51 20.49 2.61 23.65
C GLY A 51 19.08 2.97 24.14
N LEU A 52 18.26 3.60 23.29
CA LEU A 52 16.83 3.79 23.57
C LEU A 52 16.07 2.46 23.43
N MET A 53 16.47 1.60 22.48
CA MET A 53 15.85 0.30 22.32
C MET A 53 16.17 -0.67 23.45
N GLU A 54 17.30 -0.53 24.13
CA GLU A 54 17.69 -1.39 25.27
C GLU A 54 17.10 -0.91 26.60
N GLN A 55 16.61 0.33 26.68
CA GLN A 55 16.04 0.86 27.91
C GLN A 55 14.70 0.18 28.25
N PRO A 56 14.57 -0.40 29.46
CA PRO A 56 13.31 -0.93 29.95
C PRO A 56 12.34 0.21 30.25
N ILE A 57 11.05 -0.02 29.99
CA ILE A 57 9.98 0.91 30.38
C ILE A 57 9.69 0.71 31.88
N GLY A 58 10.38 1.46 32.74
CA GLY A 58 10.20 1.40 34.19
C GLY A 58 10.60 0.04 34.80
N ASN A 59 9.76 -0.54 35.65
CA ASN A 59 9.97 -1.87 36.26
C ASN A 59 9.48 -3.05 35.39
N MET A 60 9.05 -2.79 34.15
CA MET A 60 8.57 -3.84 33.24
C MET A 60 9.70 -4.39 32.38
N THR A 61 9.61 -5.68 32.03
CA THR A 61 10.57 -6.38 31.17
C THR A 61 10.52 -5.94 29.69
N MET A 62 9.57 -5.08 29.33
CA MET A 62 9.38 -4.61 27.96
C MET A 62 10.28 -3.41 27.69
N SER A 63 11.15 -3.52 26.68
CA SER A 63 12.00 -2.41 26.26
C SER A 63 11.24 -1.42 25.37
N ILE A 64 11.69 -0.17 25.37
CA ILE A 64 11.14 0.90 24.51
C ILE A 64 11.23 0.50 23.02
N GLY A 65 12.24 -0.28 22.63
CA GLY A 65 12.37 -0.81 21.26
C GLY A 65 11.21 -1.72 20.87
N VAL A 66 10.79 -2.62 21.77
CA VAL A 66 9.63 -3.51 21.53
C VAL A 66 8.34 -2.70 21.43
N ALA A 67 8.17 -1.68 22.27
CA ALA A 67 7.00 -0.81 22.23
C ALA A 67 6.92 -0.01 20.92
N LEU A 68 8.03 0.59 20.48
CA LEU A 68 8.13 1.29 19.21
C LEU A 68 7.89 0.35 18.02
N GLY A 69 8.49 -0.84 18.02
CA GLY A 69 8.26 -1.85 16.98
C GLY A 69 6.79 -2.27 16.87
N THR A 70 6.13 -2.44 18.02
CA THR A 70 4.69 -2.74 18.07
C THR A 70 3.86 -1.59 17.49
N LEU A 71 4.22 -0.35 17.81
CA LEU A 71 3.55 0.84 17.28
C LEU A 71 3.69 0.92 15.76
N VAL A 72 4.88 0.61 15.23
CA VAL A 72 5.12 0.50 13.79
C VAL A 72 4.26 -0.60 13.15
N LEU A 73 4.18 -1.79 13.75
CA LEU A 73 3.32 -2.87 13.25
C LEU A 73 1.83 -2.49 13.20
N ILE A 74 1.34 -1.78 14.22
CA ILE A 74 -0.02 -1.25 14.24
C ILE A 74 -0.20 -0.22 13.13
N SER A 75 0.74 0.71 12.98
CA SER A 75 0.69 1.72 11.91
C SER A 75 0.66 1.09 10.52
N ALA A 76 1.47 0.05 10.29
CA ALA A 76 1.50 -0.70 9.05
C ALA A 76 0.17 -1.43 8.78
N SER A 77 -0.41 -2.05 9.81
CA SER A 77 -1.71 -2.73 9.70
C SER A 77 -2.83 -1.75 9.34
N ILE A 78 -2.90 -0.60 10.02
CA ILE A 78 -3.85 0.48 9.70
C ILE A 78 -3.65 0.95 8.26
N MET A 79 -2.40 1.11 7.84
CA MET A 79 -2.07 1.55 6.50
C MET A 79 -2.58 0.56 5.44
N ILE A 80 -2.39 -0.75 5.64
CA ILE A 80 -2.92 -1.79 4.74
C ILE A 80 -4.46 -1.78 4.69
N ILE A 81 -5.13 -1.53 5.83
CA ILE A 81 -6.60 -1.43 5.86
C ILE A 81 -7.07 -0.23 5.04
N VAL A 82 -6.48 0.95 5.27
CA VAL A 82 -6.81 2.18 4.54
C VAL A 82 -6.53 2.01 3.05
N TYR A 83 -5.39 1.39 2.69
CA TYR A 83 -5.05 1.07 1.31
C TYR A 83 -6.15 0.29 0.61
N THR A 84 -6.56 -0.81 1.23
CA THR A 84 -7.50 -1.76 0.64
C THR A 84 -8.85 -1.08 0.43
N ILE A 85 -9.28 -0.24 1.37
CA ILE A 85 -10.51 0.56 1.24
C ILE A 85 -10.39 1.57 0.09
N VAL A 86 -9.28 2.29 -0.01
CA VAL A 86 -9.06 3.29 -1.08
C VAL A 86 -8.98 2.65 -2.46
N CYS A 87 -8.26 1.53 -2.57
CA CYS A 87 -8.17 0.75 -3.80
C CYS A 87 -9.54 0.23 -4.21
N ASN A 88 -10.30 -0.39 -3.30
CA ASN A 88 -11.64 -0.88 -3.62
C ASN A 88 -12.55 0.27 -4.08
N LYS A 89 -12.56 1.40 -3.37
CA LYS A 89 -13.37 2.58 -3.76
C LYS A 89 -12.98 3.19 -5.09
N THR A 90 -11.71 3.11 -5.50
CA THR A 90 -11.25 3.73 -6.75
C THR A 90 -11.32 2.77 -7.92
N ILE A 91 -11.04 1.48 -7.70
CA ILE A 91 -10.95 0.45 -8.74
C ILE A 91 -12.33 -0.12 -9.06
N ASP A 92 -13.19 -0.41 -8.07
CA ASP A 92 -14.52 -0.97 -8.30
C ASP A 92 -15.41 -0.16 -9.26
N PRO A 93 -15.53 1.18 -9.15
CA PRO A 93 -16.36 1.95 -10.08
C PRO A 93 -15.81 1.93 -11.51
N LEU A 94 -14.49 1.93 -11.66
CA LEU A 94 -13.85 1.86 -12.97
C LEU A 94 -13.96 0.46 -13.58
N LEU A 95 -13.91 -0.59 -12.75
CA LEU A 95 -14.12 -1.97 -13.18
C LEU A 95 -15.56 -2.19 -13.67
N ALA A 96 -16.54 -1.60 -12.96
CA ALA A 96 -17.95 -1.65 -13.33
C ALA A 96 -18.23 -0.95 -14.67
N GLU A 97 -17.52 0.13 -14.98
CA GLU A 97 -17.64 0.83 -16.25
C GLU A 97 -17.06 0.04 -17.42
N VAL A 98 -15.90 -0.61 -17.23
CA VAL A 98 -15.30 -1.47 -18.26
C VAL A 98 -16.13 -2.73 -18.49
N LEU A 99 -16.70 -3.34 -17.44
CA LEU A 99 -17.58 -4.51 -17.57
C LEU A 99 -18.85 -4.19 -18.37
N LYS A 100 -19.39 -2.96 -18.25
CA LYS A 100 -20.54 -2.50 -19.04
C LYS A 100 -20.25 -2.34 -20.53
N GLU A 101 -19.00 -2.14 -20.94
CA GLU A 101 -18.62 -2.01 -22.36
C GLU A 101 -18.35 -3.38 -23.01
N VAL A 102 -18.13 -4.43 -22.21
CA VAL A 102 -17.85 -5.80 -22.69
C VAL A 102 -19.12 -6.66 -22.73
N GLN A 103 -20.17 -6.27 -22.01
CA GLN A 103 -21.49 -6.92 -22.00
C GLN A 103 -22.42 -6.32 -23.06
#